data_AF-A0A4Q8TDV6-F1
#
_entry.id   AF-A0A4Q8TDV6-F1
#
_cell.length_a   1.000
_cell.length_b   1.000
_cell.length_c   1.000
_cell.angle_alpha   90.00
_cell.angle_beta   90.00
_cell.angle_gamma   90.00
#
_symmetry.space_group_name_H-M   'P 1'
#
loop_
_entity.id
_entity.type
_entity.pdbx_description
1 polymer ?
#
loop_
_entity_poly.entity_id
_entity_poly.type
_entity_poly.pdbx_seq_one_letter_code
_entity_poly.pdbx_strand_id
1 'polypeptide(L)'
;MGVDWAALEEAIRVTALRHAAEVITGHPDQDFYAIALHGVSTEESESIAMPLLALNSVQALERDRVTASREELVERGEDADEPADYEDREDAEPGSSTESEDVTIDDDSIVISDADEQETDEEDSSLNDDEEDLDQVLASLEEGLDADDSESFYSDKWEPSDWHWSAIDLCEDPAATLWSDAMTDLAAHEGWEVTIKRYYRTLVAVAQSLREELQQRTPADLVCYVADEDHAEKLLRLCLTDKQLSKYFPQLAQLVEGP
;
A
#
# COMPACT_ATOMS: atom_id res chain seq x y z
N MET A 1 4.59 -14.87 33.51
CA MET A 1 4.15 -14.00 34.65
C MET A 1 3.09 -13.02 34.13
N GLY A 2 2.41 -12.23 34.96
CA GLY A 2 1.49 -11.21 34.44
C GLY A 2 2.22 -10.08 33.71
N VAL A 3 1.73 -9.67 32.55
CA VAL A 3 2.23 -8.49 31.81
C VAL A 3 1.85 -7.21 32.56
N ASP A 4 2.82 -6.33 32.81
CA ASP A 4 2.56 -4.96 33.23
C ASP A 4 2.25 -4.11 32.01
N TRP A 5 0.97 -4.02 31.67
CA TRP A 5 0.47 -3.28 30.51
C TRP A 5 0.80 -1.78 30.56
N ALA A 6 0.93 -1.19 31.75
CA ALA A 6 1.29 0.23 31.89
C ALA A 6 2.79 0.44 31.64
N ALA A 7 3.64 -0.48 32.09
CA ALA A 7 5.07 -0.45 31.76
C ALA A 7 5.33 -0.72 30.26
N LEU A 8 4.55 -1.60 29.63
CA LEU A 8 4.58 -1.83 28.18
C LEU A 8 4.16 -0.57 27.40
N GLU A 9 3.03 0.06 27.78
CA GLU A 9 2.55 1.31 27.19
C GLU A 9 3.58 2.43 27.29
N GLU A 10 4.20 2.61 28.46
CA GLU A 10 5.25 3.59 28.69
C GLU A 10 6.50 3.32 27.83
N ALA A 11 6.95 2.06 27.76
CA ALA A 11 8.15 1.67 27.00
C ALA A 11 7.98 1.90 25.49
N ILE A 12 6.83 1.49 24.93
CA ILE A 12 6.50 1.74 23.52
C ILE A 12 6.36 3.25 23.27
N ARG A 13 5.59 3.98 24.11
CA ARG A 13 5.36 5.42 23.91
C ARG A 13 6.64 6.25 23.94
N VAL A 14 7.49 6.05 24.95
CA VAL A 14 8.75 6.81 25.10
C VAL A 14 9.71 6.54 23.93
N THR A 15 9.79 5.29 23.48
CA THR A 15 10.71 4.89 22.40
C THR A 15 10.19 5.37 21.03
N ALA A 16 8.88 5.21 20.76
CA ALA A 16 8.26 5.69 19.54
C ALA A 16 8.33 7.21 19.41
N LEU A 17 8.07 7.94 20.50
CA LEU A 17 8.17 9.40 20.55
C LEU A 17 9.60 9.88 20.30
N ARG A 18 10.61 9.16 20.83
CA ARG A 18 12.03 9.45 20.57
C ARG A 18 12.34 9.35 19.08
N HIS A 19 12.02 8.22 18.45
CA HIS A 19 12.36 7.99 17.04
C HIS A 19 11.56 8.87 16.10
N ALA A 20 10.25 9.06 16.33
CA ALA A 20 9.44 9.98 15.54
C ALA A 20 9.99 11.42 15.61
N ALA A 21 10.33 11.92 16.81
CA ALA A 21 10.92 13.23 16.96
C ALA A 21 12.34 13.35 16.36
N GLU A 22 13.13 12.27 16.40
CA GLU A 22 14.47 12.22 15.80
C GLU A 22 14.40 12.28 14.26
N VAL A 23 13.51 11.49 13.63
CA VAL A 23 13.26 11.51 12.18
C VAL A 23 12.74 12.88 11.73
N ILE A 24 11.70 13.41 12.39
CA ILE A 24 11.11 14.73 12.06
C ILE A 24 12.14 15.86 12.25
N THR A 25 13.03 15.78 13.24
CA THR A 25 14.09 16.79 13.45
C THR A 25 15.25 16.64 12.46
N GLY A 26 15.51 15.42 11.97
CA GLY A 26 16.54 15.12 10.97
C GLY A 26 16.16 15.58 9.55
N HIS A 27 14.87 15.66 9.25
CA HIS A 27 14.31 16.02 7.93
C HIS A 27 13.42 17.28 8.00
N PRO A 28 13.97 18.46 8.36
CA PRO A 28 13.20 19.71 8.52
C PRO A 28 12.73 20.32 7.18
N ASP A 29 13.15 19.73 6.07
CA ASP A 29 12.75 20.01 4.69
C ASP A 29 11.54 19.18 4.22
N GLN A 30 10.96 18.35 5.09
CA GLN A 30 9.87 17.44 4.76
C GLN A 30 8.60 17.63 5.60
N ASP A 31 7.46 17.49 4.94
CA ASP A 31 6.13 17.59 5.51
C ASP A 31 5.61 16.20 5.88
N PHE A 32 5.97 15.75 7.09
CA PHE A 32 5.43 14.52 7.68
C PHE A 32 3.92 14.64 7.88
N TYR A 33 3.15 13.68 7.37
CA TYR A 33 1.69 13.66 7.45
C TYR A 33 1.16 12.48 8.27
N ALA A 34 1.85 11.34 8.28
CA ALA A 34 1.39 10.11 8.91
C ALA A 34 2.47 9.38 9.72
N ILE A 35 2.01 8.73 10.78
CA ILE A 35 2.77 7.87 11.68
C ILE A 35 1.87 6.67 12.03
N ALA A 36 2.40 5.45 11.98
CA ALA A 36 1.64 4.25 12.30
C ALA A 36 2.41 3.27 13.20
N LEU A 37 1.67 2.51 13.99
CA LEU A 37 2.14 1.30 14.65
C LEU A 37 1.63 0.09 13.87
N HIS A 38 2.51 -0.75 13.34
CA HIS A 38 2.16 -1.91 12.49
C HIS A 38 2.99 -3.14 12.86
N GLY A 39 2.99 -4.18 12.02
CA GLY A 39 3.67 -5.46 12.30
C GLY A 39 2.98 -6.30 13.38
N VAL A 40 1.69 -6.05 13.63
CA VAL A 40 0.84 -6.77 14.58
C VAL A 40 -0.34 -7.41 13.84
N SER A 41 -0.77 -8.59 14.30
CA SER A 41 -1.91 -9.33 13.73
C SER A 41 -2.86 -9.79 14.82
N THR A 42 -4.15 -9.93 14.48
CA THR A 42 -5.15 -10.48 15.39
C THR A 42 -5.26 -12.01 15.36
N GLU A 43 -4.66 -12.68 14.37
CA GLU A 43 -4.71 -14.14 14.21
C GLU A 43 -3.92 -14.90 15.29
N GLU A 44 -4.46 -16.05 15.74
CA GLU A 44 -3.81 -16.88 16.77
C GLU A 44 -2.50 -17.49 16.27
N SER A 45 -1.39 -16.90 16.72
CA SER A 45 -0.02 -17.15 16.25
C SER A 45 0.86 -17.78 17.33
N GLU A 46 2.02 -18.34 16.95
CA GLU A 46 2.97 -18.93 17.92
C GLU A 46 3.54 -17.90 18.92
N SER A 47 3.53 -16.60 18.59
CA SER A 47 3.89 -15.51 19.49
C SER A 47 3.15 -14.21 19.15
N ILE A 48 3.01 -13.32 20.14
CA ILE A 48 2.53 -11.94 19.92
C ILE A 48 3.74 -11.06 19.59
N ALA A 49 3.82 -10.57 18.35
CA ALA A 49 4.89 -9.70 17.89
C ALA A 49 4.86 -8.30 18.55
N MET A 50 6.02 -7.69 18.68
CA MET A 50 6.17 -6.28 19.08
C MET A 50 5.87 -5.36 17.88
N PRO A 51 5.39 -4.13 18.10
CA PRO A 51 4.96 -3.26 17.02
C PRO A 51 6.15 -2.52 16.41
N LEU A 52 6.14 -2.35 15.09
CA LEU A 52 7.05 -1.48 14.36
C LEU A 52 6.47 -0.07 14.25
N LEU A 53 7.34 0.93 14.26
CA LEU A 53 6.97 2.32 13.99
C LEU A 53 7.23 2.67 12.53
N ALA A 54 6.18 3.11 11.84
CA ALA A 54 6.26 3.66 10.50
C ALA A 54 6.05 5.18 10.51
N LEU A 55 6.77 5.92 9.64
CA LEU A 55 6.54 7.34 9.34
C LEU A 55 6.57 7.60 7.83
N ASN A 56 5.77 8.58 7.37
CA ASN A 56 5.84 9.05 5.98
C ASN A 56 5.65 10.58 5.84
N SER A 57 6.24 11.12 4.78
CA SER A 57 6.20 12.53 4.38
C SER A 57 5.70 12.65 2.94
N VAL A 58 5.16 13.82 2.58
CA VAL A 58 4.64 14.05 1.21
C VAL A 58 5.76 13.85 0.18
N GLN A 59 6.96 14.34 0.48
CA GLN A 59 8.13 14.27 -0.39
C GLN A 59 8.67 12.85 -0.58
N ALA A 60 8.50 11.96 0.41
CA ALA A 60 8.83 10.54 0.27
C ALA A 60 7.78 9.82 -0.59
N LEU A 61 6.48 10.00 -0.30
CA LEU A 61 5.38 9.43 -1.09
C LEU A 61 5.46 9.82 -2.58
N GLU A 62 5.73 11.09 -2.90
CA GLU A 62 5.91 11.56 -4.28
C GLU A 62 7.08 10.86 -5.00
N ARG A 63 8.23 10.72 -4.31
CA ARG A 63 9.42 10.04 -4.85
C ARG A 63 9.17 8.55 -5.08
N ASP A 64 8.48 7.91 -4.15
CA ASP A 64 8.28 6.47 -4.15
C ASP A 64 7.25 6.07 -5.22
N ARG A 65 6.19 6.88 -5.42
CA ARG A 65 5.29 6.77 -6.59
C ARG A 65 6.03 6.93 -7.92
N VAL A 66 6.87 7.96 -8.06
CA VAL A 66 7.69 8.16 -9.29
C VAL A 66 8.66 6.99 -9.53
N THR A 67 9.09 6.29 -8.48
CA THR A 67 9.93 5.08 -8.61
C THR A 67 9.09 3.90 -9.09
N ALA A 68 7.94 3.63 -8.46
CA ALA A 68 7.03 2.56 -8.85
C ALA A 68 6.56 2.69 -10.31
N SER A 69 6.12 3.89 -10.75
CA SER A 69 5.73 4.12 -12.15
C SER A 69 6.88 3.88 -13.14
N ARG A 70 8.14 4.12 -12.75
CA ARG A 70 9.29 3.79 -13.62
C ARG A 70 9.53 2.28 -13.67
N GLU A 71 9.40 1.59 -12.56
CA GLU A 71 9.56 0.13 -12.51
C GLU A 71 8.45 -0.58 -13.29
N GLU A 72 7.21 -0.08 -13.28
CA GLU A 72 6.11 -0.59 -14.09
C GLU A 72 6.37 -0.40 -15.60
N LEU A 73 6.82 0.77 -16.05
CA LEU A 73 7.20 1.00 -17.45
C LEU A 73 8.28 0.00 -17.91
N VAL A 74 9.28 -0.24 -17.07
CA VAL A 74 10.36 -1.22 -17.33
C VAL A 74 9.83 -2.65 -17.36
N GLU A 75 8.88 -3.04 -16.49
CA GLU A 75 8.23 -4.36 -16.55
C GLU A 75 7.34 -4.53 -17.79
N ARG A 76 6.66 -3.47 -18.22
CA ARG A 76 5.87 -3.43 -19.45
C ARG A 76 6.72 -3.48 -20.73
N GLY A 77 8.04 -3.27 -20.60
CA GLY A 77 8.99 -3.21 -21.72
C GLY A 77 8.98 -1.87 -22.45
N GLU A 78 8.47 -0.81 -21.82
CA GLU A 78 8.52 0.55 -22.33
C GLU A 78 9.81 1.22 -21.83
N ASP A 79 10.77 1.42 -22.73
CA ASP A 79 12.08 2.01 -22.41
C ASP A 79 11.92 3.49 -22.01
N ALA A 80 11.66 3.73 -20.72
CA ALA A 80 11.47 5.06 -20.13
C ALA A 80 12.70 6.00 -20.21
N ASP A 81 13.83 5.50 -20.71
CA ASP A 81 15.04 6.27 -21.00
C ASP A 81 15.29 6.48 -22.53
N GLU A 82 14.40 6.00 -23.43
CA GLU A 82 14.54 6.23 -24.87
C GLU A 82 14.14 7.67 -25.25
N PRO A 83 15.05 8.49 -25.78
CA PRO A 83 14.72 9.87 -26.15
C PRO A 83 13.91 9.88 -27.46
N ALA A 84 12.80 10.62 -27.47
CA ALA A 84 11.96 10.87 -28.65
C ALA A 84 12.64 11.69 -29.79
N ASP A 85 13.97 11.75 -29.79
CA ASP A 85 14.87 12.37 -30.77
C ASP A 85 15.83 11.31 -31.36
N TYR A 86 15.43 10.02 -31.33
CA TYR A 86 16.12 8.93 -32.00
C TYR A 86 15.86 9.01 -33.51
N GLU A 87 16.43 10.03 -34.16
CA GLU A 87 16.45 10.12 -35.63
C GLU A 87 17.09 8.85 -36.21
N ASP A 88 16.30 8.10 -36.97
CA ASP A 88 16.70 6.85 -37.60
C ASP A 88 17.87 7.10 -38.56
N ARG A 89 19.06 6.66 -38.16
CA ARG A 89 20.31 7.09 -38.79
C ARG A 89 20.48 6.47 -40.17
N GLU A 90 20.47 7.32 -41.21
CA GLU A 90 20.73 6.93 -42.60
C GLU A 90 22.09 6.23 -42.81
N ASP A 91 23.02 6.32 -41.84
CA ASP A 91 24.30 5.59 -41.79
C ASP A 91 24.20 4.10 -41.32
N ALA A 92 23.00 3.54 -41.14
CA ALA A 92 22.79 2.10 -40.92
C ALA A 92 23.09 1.27 -42.21
N GLU A 93 24.34 0.87 -42.42
CA GLU A 93 24.72 0.05 -43.58
C GLU A 93 23.96 -1.30 -43.62
N PRO A 94 23.33 -1.69 -44.75
CA PRO A 94 22.58 -2.94 -44.90
C PRO A 94 23.52 -4.14 -45.04
N GLY A 95 24.23 -4.49 -43.96
CA GLY A 95 25.45 -5.30 -43.99
C GLY A 95 25.66 -6.30 -42.86
N SER A 96 24.65 -6.58 -42.03
CA SER A 96 24.75 -7.61 -40.97
C SER A 96 23.47 -8.44 -40.86
N SER A 97 23.31 -9.43 -41.74
CA SER A 97 22.29 -10.47 -41.58
C SER A 97 22.62 -11.35 -40.37
N THR A 98 21.93 -11.17 -39.26
CA THR A 98 21.83 -12.20 -38.22
C THR A 98 21.12 -13.41 -38.81
N GLU A 99 21.74 -14.58 -38.71
CA GLU A 99 21.28 -15.81 -39.35
C GLU A 99 19.99 -16.30 -38.68
N SER A 100 18.88 -16.30 -39.42
CA SER A 100 17.65 -16.99 -39.00
C SER A 100 17.90 -18.50 -39.08
N GLU A 101 17.93 -19.19 -37.93
CA GLU A 101 18.08 -20.65 -37.91
C GLU A 101 16.87 -21.34 -38.57
N ASP A 102 17.17 -22.19 -39.56
CA ASP A 102 16.20 -22.88 -40.42
C ASP A 102 15.50 -24.02 -39.65
N VAL A 103 14.35 -23.71 -39.05
CA VAL A 103 13.51 -24.72 -38.38
C VAL A 103 12.74 -25.51 -39.44
N THR A 104 13.37 -26.57 -39.94
CA THR A 104 12.75 -27.52 -40.87
C THR A 104 11.58 -28.25 -40.21
N ILE A 105 10.36 -27.96 -40.64
CA ILE A 105 9.15 -28.73 -40.27
C ILE A 105 9.00 -29.86 -41.29
N ASP A 106 9.09 -31.12 -40.83
CA ASP A 106 8.94 -32.30 -41.67
C ASP A 106 7.53 -32.44 -42.27
N ASP A 107 7.47 -32.88 -43.54
CA ASP A 107 6.25 -33.07 -44.33
C ASP A 107 5.68 -34.48 -44.12
N ASP A 108 4.57 -34.62 -43.38
CA ASP A 108 3.73 -35.82 -43.43
C ASP A 108 2.24 -35.50 -43.11
N SER A 109 1.34 -36.25 -43.75
CA SER A 109 -0.10 -36.33 -43.47
C SER A 109 -0.96 -35.05 -43.62
N ILE A 110 -0.95 -34.41 -44.79
CA ILE A 110 -2.16 -33.71 -45.26
C ILE A 110 -3.23 -34.76 -45.61
N VAL A 111 -4.41 -34.68 -44.97
CA VAL A 111 -5.61 -35.42 -45.39
C VAL A 111 -6.81 -34.48 -45.41
N ILE A 112 -7.22 -34.07 -46.61
CA ILE A 112 -8.44 -33.29 -46.83
C ILE A 112 -9.60 -34.27 -47.03
N SER A 113 -10.71 -34.07 -46.30
CA SER A 113 -11.99 -34.74 -46.55
C SER A 113 -13.08 -33.69 -46.71
N ASP A 114 -13.47 -33.48 -47.96
CA ASP A 114 -14.47 -32.53 -48.46
C ASP A 114 -15.89 -33.12 -48.36
N ALA A 115 -16.89 -32.33 -47.91
CA ALA A 115 -18.34 -32.55 -48.10
C ALA A 115 -19.21 -31.43 -47.47
N ASP A 116 -20.00 -30.73 -48.31
CA ASP A 116 -21.45 -30.46 -48.21
C ASP A 116 -22.08 -29.89 -46.89
N GLU A 117 -23.01 -28.91 -46.87
CA GLU A 117 -23.60 -28.00 -47.89
C GLU A 117 -24.52 -26.92 -47.21
N GLN A 118 -25.06 -25.97 -48.01
CA GLN A 118 -26.18 -25.02 -47.73
C GLN A 118 -25.93 -23.87 -46.72
N GLU A 119 -26.18 -22.57 -46.99
CA GLU A 119 -27.34 -21.83 -47.55
C GLU A 119 -28.60 -21.84 -46.63
N THR A 120 -29.34 -20.76 -46.37
CA THR A 120 -29.22 -19.29 -46.69
C THR A 120 -29.36 -18.45 -45.37
N ASP A 121 -29.83 -17.21 -45.16
CA ASP A 121 -30.67 -16.19 -45.85
C ASP A 121 -30.16 -14.73 -45.58
N GLU A 122 -30.97 -13.71 -45.86
CA GLU A 122 -30.68 -12.25 -45.88
C GLU A 122 -31.52 -11.43 -44.84
N GLU A 123 -31.56 -10.09 -45.04
CA GLU A 123 -32.22 -8.98 -44.28
C GLU A 123 -31.50 -8.53 -42.97
N ASP A 124 -31.25 -7.23 -42.70
CA ASP A 124 -31.40 -5.96 -43.46
C ASP A 124 -30.21 -4.99 -43.17
N SER A 125 -30.42 -3.76 -42.65
CA SER A 125 -29.41 -2.68 -42.70
C SER A 125 -29.57 -1.53 -41.68
N SER A 126 -28.45 -0.82 -41.45
CA SER A 126 -28.32 0.59 -40.99
C SER A 126 -28.50 0.97 -39.50
N LEU A 127 -27.79 2.07 -39.12
CA LEU A 127 -27.86 2.89 -37.90
C LEU A 127 -27.27 2.25 -36.61
N ASN A 128 -26.42 2.90 -35.82
CA ASN A 128 -26.14 4.36 -35.68
C ASN A 128 -24.65 4.73 -35.76
N ASP A 129 -24.39 6.04 -35.67
CA ASP A 129 -23.13 6.77 -35.88
C ASP A 129 -22.59 7.28 -34.52
N ASP A 130 -22.53 6.37 -33.54
CA ASP A 130 -22.21 6.63 -32.12
C ASP A 130 -21.04 5.73 -31.65
N GLU A 131 -19.95 5.70 -32.41
CA GLU A 131 -18.64 5.40 -31.83
C GLU A 131 -18.23 6.60 -30.97
N GLU A 132 -18.72 6.64 -29.71
CA GLU A 132 -18.00 7.33 -28.64
C GLU A 132 -16.61 6.70 -28.59
N ASP A 133 -15.58 7.43 -29.06
CA ASP A 133 -14.21 6.93 -29.26
C ASP A 133 -13.82 5.97 -28.13
N LEU A 134 -13.56 4.70 -28.44
CA LEU A 134 -13.26 3.72 -27.40
C LEU A 134 -12.02 4.15 -26.58
N ASP A 135 -11.08 4.84 -27.22
CA ASP A 135 -9.92 5.47 -26.57
C ASP A 135 -10.33 6.63 -25.64
N GLN A 136 -11.35 7.43 -25.99
CA GLN A 136 -11.92 8.50 -25.15
C GLN A 136 -12.66 7.91 -23.94
N VAL A 137 -13.40 6.81 -24.13
CA VAL A 137 -14.11 6.09 -23.05
C VAL A 137 -13.14 5.35 -22.13
N LEU A 138 -12.10 4.71 -22.68
CA LEU A 138 -11.02 4.08 -21.92
C LEU A 138 -10.22 5.12 -21.13
N ALA A 139 -9.79 6.22 -21.75
CA ALA A 139 -9.09 7.30 -21.03
C ALA A 139 -9.96 7.93 -19.93
N SER A 140 -11.29 8.02 -20.12
CA SER A 140 -12.22 8.49 -19.08
C SER A 140 -12.43 7.48 -17.94
N LEU A 141 -12.20 6.19 -18.20
CA LEU A 141 -12.15 5.13 -17.18
C LEU A 141 -10.81 5.11 -16.46
N GLU A 142 -9.70 5.35 -17.16
CA GLU A 142 -8.34 5.41 -16.65
C GLU A 142 -8.16 6.64 -15.72
N GLU A 143 -8.48 7.86 -16.20
CA GLU A 143 -8.59 9.06 -15.33
C GLU A 143 -9.57 8.85 -14.16
N GLY A 144 -10.62 8.04 -14.36
CA GLY A 144 -11.64 7.75 -13.34
C GLY A 144 -11.20 6.74 -12.27
N LEU A 145 -10.19 5.91 -12.54
CA LEU A 145 -9.64 4.93 -11.62
C LEU A 145 -8.44 5.50 -10.85
N ASP A 146 -7.49 6.11 -11.57
CA ASP A 146 -6.26 6.66 -10.97
C ASP A 146 -6.52 7.83 -10.01
N ALA A 147 -7.54 8.65 -10.29
CA ALA A 147 -7.77 9.90 -9.55
C ALA A 147 -8.54 9.75 -8.23
N ASP A 148 -9.30 8.67 -8.02
CA ASP A 148 -10.09 8.46 -6.78
C ASP A 148 -9.45 7.41 -5.86
N ASP A 149 -8.86 6.34 -6.41
CA ASP A 149 -8.22 5.32 -5.57
C ASP A 149 -6.85 5.75 -5.00
N SER A 150 -6.11 6.65 -5.65
CA SER A 150 -4.80 7.14 -5.17
C SER A 150 -4.83 8.06 -3.94
N GLU A 151 -6.02 8.44 -3.46
CA GLU A 151 -6.28 9.07 -2.15
C GLU A 151 -7.25 8.24 -1.27
N SER A 152 -7.72 7.08 -1.76
CA SER A 152 -8.65 6.17 -1.07
C SER A 152 -7.98 5.46 0.11
N PHE A 153 -8.79 4.80 0.94
CA PHE A 153 -8.30 4.15 2.16
C PHE A 153 -7.26 3.05 1.88
N TYR A 154 -7.35 2.37 0.74
CA TYR A 154 -6.43 1.29 0.33
C TYR A 154 -5.24 1.75 -0.52
N SER A 155 -4.99 3.07 -0.65
CA SER A 155 -3.78 3.55 -1.30
C SER A 155 -2.53 3.29 -0.43
N ASP A 156 -1.42 2.97 -1.08
CA ASP A 156 -0.01 3.08 -0.64
C ASP A 156 0.29 4.33 0.22
N LYS A 157 -0.44 5.43 0.03
CA LYS A 157 -0.43 6.59 0.94
C LYS A 157 -0.66 6.25 2.41
N TRP A 158 -1.44 5.21 2.70
CA TRP A 158 -1.89 4.79 4.03
C TRP A 158 -1.41 3.39 4.44
N GLU A 159 -0.72 2.67 3.56
CA GLU A 159 -0.13 1.35 3.87
C GLU A 159 1.27 1.49 4.49
N PRO A 160 1.45 1.27 5.82
CA PRO A 160 2.68 1.65 6.49
C PRO A 160 3.86 0.70 6.30
N SER A 161 3.65 -0.48 5.69
CA SER A 161 4.75 -1.39 5.33
C SER A 161 5.60 -0.85 4.17
N ASP A 162 4.97 -0.20 3.19
CA ASP A 162 5.64 0.39 2.01
C ASP A 162 6.22 1.80 2.24
N TRP A 163 5.95 2.41 3.39
CA TRP A 163 6.46 3.75 3.72
C TRP A 163 8.00 3.78 3.85
N HIS A 164 8.61 4.89 3.43
CA HIS A 164 10.07 5.07 3.42
C HIS A 164 10.77 4.81 4.77
N TRP A 165 10.07 5.04 5.89
CA TRP A 165 10.52 4.67 7.23
C TRP A 165 9.57 3.68 7.90
N SER A 166 9.27 2.55 7.26
CA SER A 166 8.33 1.54 7.79
C SER A 166 8.88 0.71 8.96
N ALA A 167 10.14 0.28 8.91
CA ALA A 167 10.71 -0.71 9.83
C ALA A 167 11.58 -0.09 10.95
N ILE A 168 11.00 0.75 11.83
CA ILE A 168 11.71 1.24 13.03
C ILE A 168 11.32 0.41 14.26
N ASP A 169 12.30 -0.30 14.82
CA ASP A 169 12.14 -1.10 16.04
C ASP A 169 11.84 -0.25 17.28
N LEU A 170 10.79 -0.61 18.02
CA LEU A 170 10.36 0.11 19.24
C LEU A 170 10.91 -0.46 20.56
N CYS A 171 11.71 -1.53 20.49
CA CYS A 171 12.45 -2.11 21.61
C CYS A 171 13.75 -2.73 21.08
N GLU A 172 14.84 -2.65 21.85
CA GLU A 172 16.04 -3.45 21.59
C GLU A 172 15.68 -4.95 21.65
N ASP A 173 16.28 -5.80 20.78
CA ASP A 173 15.91 -7.23 20.65
C ASP A 173 15.67 -7.95 22.00
N PRO A 174 16.55 -7.83 23.02
CA PRO A 174 16.38 -8.56 24.28
C PRO A 174 15.15 -8.09 25.07
N ALA A 175 14.73 -6.83 24.92
CA ALA A 175 13.51 -6.31 25.51
C ALA A 175 12.28 -6.66 24.67
N ALA A 176 12.40 -6.66 23.33
CA ALA A 176 11.33 -7.06 22.43
C ALA A 176 10.93 -8.53 22.66
N THR A 177 11.89 -9.45 22.75
CA THR A 177 11.63 -10.86 23.08
C THR A 177 10.99 -11.00 24.46
N LEU A 178 11.47 -10.29 25.49
CA LEU A 178 10.89 -10.39 26.85
C LEU A 178 9.43 -9.94 26.92
N TRP A 179 9.03 -8.93 26.15
CA TRP A 179 7.63 -8.50 26.06
C TRP A 179 6.79 -9.46 25.21
N SER A 180 7.30 -9.92 24.07
CA SER A 180 6.65 -10.93 23.22
C SER A 180 6.40 -12.24 23.96
N ASP A 181 7.43 -12.77 24.64
CA ASP A 181 7.34 -13.94 25.52
C ASP A 181 6.26 -13.72 26.59
N ALA A 182 6.30 -12.60 27.33
CA ALA A 182 5.36 -12.34 28.41
C ALA A 182 3.90 -12.19 27.94
N MET A 183 3.67 -11.59 26.76
CA MET A 183 2.34 -11.50 26.15
C MET A 183 1.85 -12.86 25.65
N THR A 184 2.74 -13.68 25.06
CA THR A 184 2.42 -15.03 24.58
C THR A 184 2.12 -15.99 25.74
N ASP A 185 2.93 -15.91 26.81
CA ASP A 185 2.74 -16.58 28.10
C ASP A 185 1.37 -16.20 28.70
N LEU A 186 0.97 -14.93 28.61
CA LEU A 186 -0.35 -14.46 29.07
C LEU A 186 -1.50 -14.93 28.17
N ALA A 187 -1.33 -14.94 26.85
CA ALA A 187 -2.31 -15.47 25.89
C ALA A 187 -2.59 -16.97 26.14
N ALA A 188 -1.56 -17.76 26.45
CA ALA A 188 -1.71 -19.17 26.79
C ALA A 188 -2.45 -19.42 28.13
N HIS A 189 -2.56 -18.42 29.02
CA HIS A 189 -3.20 -18.55 30.33
C HIS A 189 -4.58 -17.86 30.43
N GLU A 190 -4.76 -16.68 29.82
CA GLU A 190 -6.03 -15.93 29.81
C GLU A 190 -6.82 -16.03 28.49
N GLY A 191 -6.22 -16.61 27.45
CA GLY A 191 -6.77 -16.73 26.10
C GLY A 191 -6.25 -15.65 25.15
N TRP A 192 -6.03 -16.03 23.89
CA TRP A 192 -5.54 -15.16 22.81
C TRP A 192 -6.41 -13.90 22.66
N GLU A 193 -7.72 -14.08 22.42
CA GLU A 193 -8.68 -12.98 22.26
C GLU A 193 -8.62 -11.94 23.38
N VAL A 194 -8.49 -12.37 24.64
CA VAL A 194 -8.50 -11.46 25.80
C VAL A 194 -7.22 -10.65 25.87
N THR A 195 -6.09 -11.28 25.51
CA THR A 195 -4.76 -10.69 25.54
C THR A 195 -4.57 -9.72 24.38
N ILE A 196 -4.92 -10.14 23.15
CA ILE A 196 -4.81 -9.30 21.95
C ILE A 196 -5.74 -8.07 22.04
N LYS A 197 -6.95 -8.22 22.60
CA LYS A 197 -7.89 -7.09 22.86
C LYS A 197 -7.43 -6.15 23.98
N ARG A 198 -6.43 -6.51 24.80
CA ARG A 198 -5.71 -5.57 25.69
C ARG A 198 -4.57 -4.90 24.95
N TYR A 199 -3.76 -5.68 24.22
CA TYR A 199 -2.62 -5.18 23.46
C TYR A 199 -2.99 -4.07 22.49
N TYR A 200 -4.00 -4.28 21.62
CA TYR A 200 -4.44 -3.25 20.67
C TYR A 200 -4.99 -2.00 21.36
N ARG A 201 -5.55 -2.10 22.58
CA ARG A 201 -5.94 -0.91 23.37
C ARG A 201 -4.75 -0.12 23.88
N THR A 202 -3.69 -0.81 24.31
CA THR A 202 -2.40 -0.19 24.62
C THR A 202 -1.81 0.49 23.39
N LEU A 203 -1.80 -0.16 22.22
CA LEU A 203 -1.30 0.46 20.98
C LEU A 203 -2.11 1.71 20.57
N VAL A 204 -3.44 1.66 20.67
CA VAL A 204 -4.32 2.83 20.43
C VAL A 204 -4.02 3.96 21.44
N ALA A 205 -3.83 3.66 22.72
CA ALA A 205 -3.48 4.66 23.73
C ALA A 205 -2.11 5.29 23.47
N VAL A 206 -1.13 4.50 23.01
CA VAL A 206 0.17 5.00 22.54
C VAL A 206 -0.01 5.91 21.33
N ALA A 207 -0.73 5.49 20.28
CA ALA A 207 -0.93 6.28 19.06
C ALA A 207 -1.64 7.62 19.32
N GLN A 208 -2.68 7.63 20.17
CA GLN A 208 -3.34 8.85 20.62
C GLN A 208 -2.36 9.79 21.35
N SER A 209 -1.56 9.25 22.27
CA SER A 209 -0.61 10.03 23.07
C SER A 209 0.56 10.56 22.23
N LEU A 210 1.05 9.78 21.27
CA LEU A 210 2.06 10.20 20.29
C LEU A 210 1.57 11.39 19.48
N ARG A 211 0.33 11.35 18.97
CA ARG A 211 -0.27 12.51 18.30
C ARG A 211 -0.29 13.73 19.21
N GLU A 212 -0.79 13.59 20.44
CA GLU A 212 -0.90 14.73 21.36
C GLU A 212 0.46 15.33 21.73
N GLU A 213 1.51 14.51 21.93
CA GLU A 213 2.86 15.00 22.22
C GLU A 213 3.57 15.60 20.99
N LEU A 214 3.37 15.03 19.80
CA LEU A 214 3.98 15.55 18.56
C LEU A 214 3.26 16.80 18.05
N GLN A 215 1.93 16.87 18.17
CA GLN A 215 1.14 18.06 17.82
C GLN A 215 1.47 19.29 18.70
N GLN A 216 1.99 19.07 19.91
CA GLN A 216 2.53 20.15 20.77
C GLN A 216 3.93 20.64 20.34
N ARG A 217 4.67 19.83 19.56
CA ARG A 217 6.05 20.11 19.11
C ARG A 217 6.10 20.61 17.67
N THR A 218 5.17 20.16 16.83
CA THR A 218 5.14 20.37 15.39
C THR A 218 3.78 20.98 14.97
N PRO A 219 3.75 22.01 14.09
CA PRO A 219 2.50 22.63 13.64
C PRO A 219 1.74 21.83 12.57
N ALA A 220 2.31 20.73 12.07
CA ALA A 220 1.69 19.84 11.08
C ALA A 220 0.53 19.04 11.69
N ASP A 221 -0.52 18.77 10.90
CA ASP A 221 -1.68 17.96 11.28
C ASP A 221 -1.34 16.48 11.13
N LEU A 222 -0.66 15.92 12.14
CA LEU A 222 -0.14 14.56 12.11
C LEU A 222 -1.25 13.53 12.37
N VAL A 223 -1.41 12.61 11.43
CA VAL A 223 -2.25 11.42 11.54
C VAL A 223 -1.46 10.34 12.26
N CYS A 224 -1.96 9.81 13.38
CA CYS A 224 -1.31 8.74 14.14
C CYS A 224 -2.30 7.60 14.39
N TYR A 225 -1.96 6.37 14.02
CA TYR A 225 -2.86 5.22 14.14
C TYR A 225 -2.13 3.89 14.37
N VAL A 226 -2.92 2.82 14.53
CA VAL A 226 -2.46 1.43 14.52
C VAL A 226 -2.99 0.79 13.23
N ALA A 227 -2.12 0.17 12.44
CA ALA A 227 -2.47 -0.53 11.21
C ALA A 227 -2.55 -2.04 11.45
N ASP A 228 -3.52 -2.67 10.80
CA ASP A 228 -3.95 -4.06 10.99
C ASP A 228 -4.92 -4.42 9.86
N GLU A 229 -4.60 -5.42 9.03
CA GLU A 229 -5.39 -5.76 7.85
C GLU A 229 -6.86 -6.11 8.19
N ASP A 230 -7.09 -6.82 9.30
CA ASP A 230 -8.42 -7.25 9.76
C ASP A 230 -9.32 -6.11 10.33
N HIS A 231 -8.70 -5.08 10.94
CA HIS A 231 -9.42 -4.09 11.78
C HIS A 231 -9.11 -2.62 11.49
N ALA A 232 -8.32 -2.29 10.47
CA ALA A 232 -7.86 -0.91 10.19
C ALA A 232 -8.94 0.17 10.35
N GLU A 233 -10.13 0.04 9.74
CA GLU A 233 -11.23 1.00 9.91
C GLU A 233 -11.57 1.33 11.37
N LYS A 234 -11.58 0.29 12.22
CA LYS A 234 -11.98 0.36 13.63
C LYS A 234 -10.86 0.99 14.45
N LEU A 235 -9.60 0.69 14.11
CA LEU A 235 -8.43 1.27 14.78
C LEU A 235 -8.23 2.74 14.39
N LEU A 236 -8.41 3.10 13.12
CA LEU A 236 -8.43 4.48 12.64
C LEU A 236 -9.51 5.31 13.34
N ARG A 237 -10.75 4.81 13.42
CA ARG A 237 -11.84 5.46 14.18
C ARG A 237 -11.57 5.59 15.69
N LEU A 238 -10.68 4.77 16.25
CA LEU A 238 -10.28 4.86 17.66
C LEU A 238 -9.08 5.80 17.88
N CYS A 239 -8.17 5.93 16.92
CA CYS A 239 -6.98 6.78 17.08
C CYS A 239 -7.22 8.23 16.66
N LEU A 240 -7.96 8.45 15.56
CA LEU A 240 -8.11 9.75 14.90
C LEU A 240 -9.25 10.59 15.50
N THR A 241 -9.19 11.91 15.28
CA THR A 241 -10.33 12.80 15.60
C THR A 241 -11.31 12.83 14.44
N ASP A 242 -12.59 13.17 14.71
CA ASP A 242 -13.63 13.35 13.68
C ASP A 242 -13.16 14.27 12.54
N LYS A 243 -12.39 15.32 12.87
CA LYS A 243 -11.82 16.25 11.88
C LYS A 243 -10.78 15.61 10.97
N GLN A 244 -9.93 14.74 11.51
CA GLN A 244 -8.94 14.01 10.74
C GLN A 244 -9.62 12.92 9.89
N LEU A 245 -10.62 12.24 10.44
CA LEU A 245 -11.45 11.27 9.69
C LEU A 245 -12.19 11.94 8.53
N SER A 246 -12.94 13.03 8.74
CA SER A 246 -13.63 13.75 7.66
C SER A 246 -12.70 14.40 6.62
N LYS A 247 -11.40 14.59 6.95
CA LYS A 247 -10.40 15.22 6.07
C LYS A 247 -9.62 14.20 5.23
N TYR A 248 -9.22 13.07 5.83
CA TYR A 248 -8.33 12.08 5.22
C TYR A 248 -9.05 10.76 4.88
N PHE A 249 -10.16 10.45 5.54
CA PHE A 249 -10.93 9.21 5.36
C PHE A 249 -12.45 9.51 5.28
N PRO A 250 -12.90 10.34 4.32
CA PRO A 250 -14.29 10.81 4.26
C PRO A 250 -15.31 9.67 4.14
N GLN A 251 -14.93 8.57 3.49
CA GLN A 251 -15.69 7.32 3.42
C GLN A 251 -16.02 6.77 4.82
N LEU A 252 -15.04 6.73 5.73
CA LEU A 252 -15.20 6.22 7.09
C LEU A 252 -16.03 7.15 7.99
N ALA A 253 -16.05 8.45 7.69
CA ALA A 253 -16.88 9.44 8.36
C ALA A 253 -18.36 9.33 7.95
N GLN A 254 -18.65 9.16 6.64
CA GLN A 254 -20.03 9.04 6.15
C GLN A 254 -20.76 7.80 6.71
N LEU A 255 -20.02 6.71 6.93
CA LEU A 255 -20.52 5.50 7.61
C LEU A 255 -21.01 5.73 9.06
N VAL A 256 -20.77 6.91 9.66
CA VAL A 256 -21.28 7.29 10.99
C VAL A 256 -22.65 8.01 10.90
N GLU A 257 -23.03 8.53 9.73
CA GLU A 257 -24.33 9.18 9.50
C GLU A 257 -25.39 8.25 8.88
N GLY A 258 -25.07 6.96 8.71
CA GLY A 258 -26.02 5.91 8.30
C GLY A 258 -27.00 5.53 9.44
N PRO A 259 -28.32 5.48 9.19
CA PRO A 259 -29.36 5.23 10.21
C PRO A 259 -29.66 3.75 10.52
#